data_AF-A0A7S1JRG4-F1
#
_entry.id   AF-A0A7S1JRG4-F1
#
_cell.length_a   1.000
_cell.length_b   1.000
_cell.length_c   1.000
_cell.angle_alpha   90.00
_cell.angle_beta   90.00
_cell.angle_gamma   90.00
#
_symmetry.space_group_name_H-M   'P 1'
#
loop_
_entity.id
_entity.type
_entity.pdbx_description
1 polymer ?
#
loop_
_entity_poly.entity_id
_entity_poly.type
_entity_poly.pdbx_seq_one_letter_code
_entity_poly.pdbx_strand_id
1 'polypeptide(L)'
;MYSMKAIPPVLFPLLSLVGAAKASMPFHDIIHPPGRGSFQLEVFIDEGDGNSLKYNVDAPEQRIVSPSSLGLMLEGDVHVGRNVTIEGQSKRKEVRETYRKFGHHSVATNHHVEVSYSVRHIPTDLSYFVDVRVFHEDGIAFRSRIPGNKTLLIKGDGTEFRMDFAPTDRAWTYEREDERADLELKTHTGPSKKTNPAKLALRQKGNKARYGLPMVIEDSSWSVPYPYRAIHEAALFDWEGFHIVALPDAKGFRTELARVAHPGAPPLLKMSLPLTTSWRVVQIARNL
;
A
#
# COMPACT_ATOMS: atom_id res chain seq x y z
N MET A 1 12.80 -18.32 -89.02
CA MET A 1 13.43 -17.53 -87.94
C MET A 1 12.31 -17.00 -87.04
N TYR A 2 11.95 -17.71 -85.98
CA TYR A 2 11.29 -17.17 -84.78
C TYR A 2 11.45 -18.21 -83.68
N SER A 3 12.30 -17.88 -82.70
CA SER A 3 12.71 -18.75 -81.60
C SER A 3 11.76 -18.55 -80.41
N MET A 4 11.11 -19.63 -79.96
CA MET A 4 10.31 -19.63 -78.73
C MET A 4 11.26 -19.58 -77.52
N LYS A 5 11.21 -18.47 -76.77
CA LYS A 5 11.91 -18.34 -75.47
C LYS A 5 11.08 -19.01 -74.37
N ALA A 6 11.69 -19.93 -73.64
CA ALA A 6 11.15 -20.51 -72.42
C ALA A 6 11.15 -19.48 -71.27
N ILE A 7 10.05 -19.44 -70.52
CA ILE A 7 9.87 -18.60 -69.32
C ILE A 7 10.33 -19.42 -68.09
N PRO A 8 11.18 -18.89 -67.19
CA PRO A 8 11.60 -19.63 -66.00
C PRO A 8 10.50 -19.60 -64.91
N PRO A 9 10.45 -20.59 -64.01
CA PRO A 9 9.48 -20.62 -62.93
C PRO A 9 9.85 -19.61 -61.84
N VAL A 10 8.86 -18.84 -61.38
CA VAL A 10 8.97 -17.91 -60.26
C VAL A 10 8.90 -18.71 -58.95
N LEU A 11 9.99 -18.72 -58.19
CA LEU A 11 10.03 -19.24 -56.82
C LEU A 11 9.30 -18.24 -55.90
N PHE A 12 8.19 -18.65 -55.29
CA PHE A 12 7.58 -17.92 -54.18
C PHE A 12 8.27 -18.32 -52.86
N PRO A 13 8.82 -17.37 -52.08
CA PRO A 13 9.35 -17.70 -50.76
C PRO A 13 8.17 -17.95 -49.80
N LEU A 14 8.23 -19.09 -49.11
CA LEU A 14 7.34 -19.39 -47.99
C LEU A 14 7.69 -18.44 -46.84
N LEU A 15 6.84 -17.44 -46.59
CA LEU A 15 6.98 -16.57 -45.42
C LEU A 15 6.53 -17.37 -44.18
N SER A 16 7.48 -17.75 -43.34
CA SER A 16 7.22 -18.34 -42.02
C SER A 16 6.59 -17.29 -41.10
N LEU A 17 5.34 -17.51 -40.73
CA LEU A 17 4.63 -16.70 -39.74
C LEU A 17 5.24 -16.99 -38.35
N VAL A 18 6.17 -16.15 -37.90
CA VAL A 18 6.60 -16.14 -36.50
C VAL A 18 5.44 -15.54 -35.71
N GLY A 19 4.77 -16.36 -34.90
CA GLY A 19 3.75 -15.89 -33.96
C GLY A 19 4.40 -14.92 -32.98
N ALA A 20 4.04 -13.65 -33.06
CA ALA A 20 4.38 -12.67 -32.03
C ALA A 20 3.71 -13.12 -30.73
N ALA A 21 4.51 -13.51 -29.74
CA ALA A 21 4.02 -13.64 -28.37
C ALA A 21 3.43 -12.29 -27.98
N LYS A 22 2.12 -12.23 -27.75
CA LYS A 22 1.49 -11.07 -27.12
C LYS A 22 2.18 -10.92 -25.77
N ALA A 23 3.02 -9.91 -25.63
CA ALA A 23 3.41 -9.43 -24.31
C ALA A 23 2.09 -9.12 -23.58
N SER A 24 1.81 -9.87 -22.53
CA SER A 24 0.72 -9.52 -21.62
C SER A 24 1.04 -8.11 -21.12
N MET A 25 0.10 -7.18 -21.27
CA MET A 25 0.29 -5.88 -20.63
C MET A 25 0.42 -6.12 -19.12
N PRO A 26 1.26 -5.36 -18.41
CA PRO A 26 1.32 -5.41 -16.95
C PRO A 26 -0.07 -5.16 -16.38
N PHE A 27 -0.37 -5.76 -15.22
CA PHE A 27 -1.66 -5.56 -14.58
C PHE A 27 -1.75 -4.13 -14.03
N HIS A 28 -2.83 -3.42 -14.37
CA HIS A 28 -3.22 -2.14 -13.79
C HIS A 28 -4.74 -2.10 -13.61
N ASP A 29 -5.23 -1.61 -12.48
CA ASP A 29 -6.65 -1.34 -12.23
C ASP A 29 -6.83 -0.01 -11.51
N ILE A 30 -7.65 0.87 -12.09
CA ILE A 30 -7.96 2.20 -11.54
C ILE A 30 -9.36 2.19 -10.93
N ILE A 31 -9.43 2.44 -9.63
CA ILE A 31 -10.65 2.51 -8.84
C ILE A 31 -10.95 3.98 -8.50
N HIS A 32 -12.16 4.41 -8.84
CA HIS A 32 -12.66 5.71 -8.41
C HIS A 32 -13.53 5.55 -7.15
N PRO A 33 -13.55 6.56 -6.26
CA PRO A 33 -14.53 6.61 -5.19
C PRO A 33 -15.95 6.69 -5.79
N PRO A 34 -16.98 6.33 -5.01
CA PRO A 34 -18.37 6.55 -5.43
C PRO A 34 -18.64 8.01 -5.82
N GLY A 35 -19.60 8.25 -6.72
CA GLY A 35 -20.02 9.60 -7.11
C GLY A 35 -19.10 10.30 -8.13
N ARG A 36 -19.07 11.64 -8.12
CA ARG A 36 -18.15 12.44 -8.97
C ARG A 36 -16.76 12.42 -8.33
N GLY A 37 -16.08 11.28 -8.45
CA GLY A 37 -14.83 11.04 -7.77
C GLY A 37 -13.79 12.13 -8.01
N SER A 38 -13.13 12.54 -6.93
CA SER A 38 -12.19 13.67 -6.93
C SER A 38 -10.75 13.26 -6.64
N PHE A 39 -10.53 11.95 -6.56
CA PHE A 39 -9.24 11.26 -6.57
C PHE A 39 -9.47 9.85 -7.14
N GLN A 40 -8.39 9.10 -7.36
CA GLN A 40 -8.42 7.72 -7.80
C GLN A 40 -7.31 6.92 -7.12
N LEU A 41 -7.55 5.63 -6.93
CA LEU A 41 -6.56 4.66 -6.51
C LEU A 41 -6.21 3.78 -7.71
N GLU A 42 -4.92 3.60 -7.98
CA GLU A 42 -4.44 2.60 -8.93
C GLU A 42 -3.77 1.47 -8.16
N VAL A 43 -4.09 0.22 -8.52
CA VAL A 43 -3.41 -0.99 -8.07
C VAL A 43 -2.77 -1.65 -9.28
N PHE A 44 -1.48 -1.96 -9.19
CA PHE A 44 -0.73 -2.43 -10.35
C PHE A 44 0.44 -3.34 -9.98
N ILE A 45 0.99 -4.01 -11.00
CA ILE A 45 2.22 -4.80 -10.92
C ILE A 45 3.35 -4.03 -11.60
N ASP A 46 4.35 -3.64 -10.83
CA ASP A 46 5.54 -2.97 -11.33
C ASP A 46 6.58 -4.00 -11.81
N GLU A 47 6.63 -4.23 -13.13
CA GLU A 47 7.60 -5.14 -13.75
C GLU A 47 9.04 -4.62 -13.67
N GLY A 48 9.22 -3.29 -13.61
CA GLY A 48 10.53 -2.66 -13.44
C GLY A 48 11.14 -2.86 -12.05
N ASP A 49 10.30 -3.24 -11.08
CA ASP A 49 10.68 -3.56 -9.71
C ASP A 49 10.38 -5.03 -9.38
N GLY A 50 10.73 -5.94 -10.28
CA GLY A 50 10.67 -7.39 -10.03
C GLY A 50 9.24 -7.92 -9.80
N ASN A 51 8.28 -7.42 -10.58
CA ASN A 51 6.85 -7.75 -10.50
C ASN A 51 6.30 -7.49 -9.09
N SER A 52 6.50 -6.27 -8.59
CA SER A 52 6.04 -5.85 -7.27
C SER A 52 4.60 -5.36 -7.30
N LEU A 53 3.77 -5.84 -6.37
CA LEU A 53 2.43 -5.33 -6.13
C LEU A 53 2.50 -3.94 -5.50
N LYS A 54 1.97 -2.94 -6.21
CA LYS A 54 2.01 -1.54 -5.80
C LYS A 54 0.65 -0.87 -5.90
N TYR A 55 0.55 0.27 -5.24
CA TYR A 55 -0.55 1.20 -5.39
C TYR A 55 -0.08 2.65 -5.43
N ASN A 56 -0.90 3.53 -6.01
CA ASN A 56 -0.76 4.99 -5.91
C ASN A 56 -2.14 5.64 -5.77
N VAL A 57 -2.14 6.85 -5.23
CA VAL A 57 -3.36 7.67 -5.10
C VAL A 57 -3.11 9.01 -5.77
N ASP A 58 -4.00 9.37 -6.68
CA ASP A 58 -3.91 10.59 -7.48
C ASP A 58 -5.20 11.40 -7.39
N ALA A 59 -5.07 12.71 -7.23
CA ALA A 59 -6.11 13.68 -7.51
C ALA A 59 -5.68 14.56 -8.69
N PRO A 60 -6.60 15.31 -9.34
CA PRO A 60 -6.20 16.27 -10.35
C PRO A 60 -5.08 17.18 -9.81
N GLU A 61 -3.95 17.20 -10.53
CA GLU A 61 -2.76 18.01 -10.20
C GLU A 61 -2.03 17.63 -8.89
N GLN A 62 -2.35 16.49 -8.28
CA GLN A 62 -1.67 16.04 -7.06
C GLN A 62 -1.46 14.52 -7.01
N ARG A 63 -0.19 14.11 -6.89
CA ARG A 63 0.19 12.77 -6.42
C ARG A 63 0.05 12.73 -4.89
N ILE A 64 -1.03 12.16 -4.38
CA ILE A 64 -1.29 12.07 -2.93
C ILE A 64 -0.40 10.99 -2.30
N VAL A 65 -0.36 9.81 -2.92
CA VAL A 65 0.50 8.70 -2.54
C VAL A 65 1.25 8.24 -3.78
N SER A 66 2.58 8.35 -3.75
CA SER A 66 3.48 7.83 -4.78
C SER A 66 3.46 6.31 -4.81
N PRO A 67 3.82 5.67 -5.95
CA PRO A 67 3.93 4.22 -6.09
C PRO A 67 4.52 3.54 -4.85
N SER A 68 3.69 2.79 -4.12
CA SER A 68 4.01 2.23 -2.82
C SER A 68 3.80 0.72 -2.80
N SER A 69 4.75 -0.01 -2.25
CA SER A 69 4.69 -1.48 -2.18
C SER A 69 3.63 -1.97 -1.20
N LEU A 70 2.98 -3.09 -1.53
CA LEU A 70 2.12 -3.86 -0.64
C LEU A 70 2.75 -5.22 -0.38
N GLY A 71 2.68 -5.72 0.86
CA GLY A 71 3.02 -7.11 1.14
C GLY A 71 3.52 -7.38 2.55
N LEU A 72 3.51 -8.67 2.90
CA LEU A 72 4.07 -9.17 4.14
C LEU A 72 5.50 -9.68 3.93
N MET A 73 6.28 -9.66 5.01
CA MET A 73 7.59 -10.31 5.06
C MET A 73 7.44 -11.63 5.83
N LEU A 74 7.71 -12.76 5.19
CA LEU A 74 7.77 -14.06 5.87
C LEU A 74 9.19 -14.33 6.40
N GLU A 75 9.33 -15.43 7.14
CA GLU A 75 10.63 -15.99 7.47
C GLU A 75 11.53 -16.14 6.23
N GLY A 76 12.84 -15.99 6.42
CA GLY A 76 13.82 -16.08 5.33
C GLY A 76 13.83 -14.87 4.39
N ASP A 77 13.28 -13.73 4.82
CA ASP A 77 13.25 -12.47 4.05
C ASP A 77 12.43 -12.55 2.75
N VAL A 78 11.44 -13.44 2.73
CA VAL A 78 10.53 -13.59 1.59
C VAL A 78 9.45 -12.50 1.62
N HIS A 79 9.48 -11.60 0.64
CA HIS A 79 8.49 -10.51 0.50
C HIS A 79 7.29 -10.94 -0.35
N VAL A 80 6.16 -11.22 0.30
CA VAL A 80 4.87 -11.63 -0.30
C VAL A 80 4.16 -10.43 -0.91
N GLY A 81 4.78 -9.90 -1.94
CA GLY A 81 4.44 -8.64 -2.61
C GLY A 81 5.38 -8.37 -3.78
N ARG A 82 6.49 -9.10 -3.90
CA ARG A 82 7.40 -9.10 -5.05
C ARG A 82 7.27 -10.43 -5.80
N ASN A 83 7.61 -10.46 -7.08
CA ASN A 83 7.45 -11.66 -7.91
C ASN A 83 6.03 -12.24 -7.80
N VAL A 84 5.02 -11.38 -7.90
CA VAL A 84 3.61 -11.77 -7.81
C VAL A 84 2.91 -11.69 -9.16
N THR A 85 1.78 -12.38 -9.26
CA THR A 85 0.80 -12.21 -10.35
C THR A 85 -0.57 -11.97 -9.76
N ILE A 86 -1.36 -11.08 -10.35
CA ILE A 86 -2.80 -10.97 -10.06
C ILE A 86 -3.54 -11.94 -10.97
N GLU A 87 -4.17 -12.95 -10.38
CA GLU A 87 -4.85 -14.03 -11.10
C GLU A 87 -6.35 -13.74 -11.32
N GLY A 88 -6.88 -12.77 -10.60
CA GLY A 88 -8.26 -12.32 -10.76
C GLY A 88 -8.62 -11.16 -9.85
N GLN A 89 -9.79 -10.60 -10.09
CA GLN A 89 -10.39 -9.56 -9.26
C GLN A 89 -11.88 -9.81 -9.08
N SER A 90 -12.43 -9.44 -7.93
CA SER A 90 -13.87 -9.47 -7.70
C SER A 90 -14.57 -8.40 -8.55
N LYS A 91 -15.89 -8.53 -8.73
CA LYS A 91 -16.68 -7.40 -9.22
C LYS A 91 -16.56 -6.24 -8.22
N ARG A 92 -16.49 -5.02 -8.75
CA ARG A 92 -16.55 -3.80 -7.93
C ARG A 92 -17.90 -3.74 -7.24
N LYS A 93 -17.89 -3.44 -5.93
CA LYS A 93 -19.09 -3.30 -5.13
C LYS A 93 -19.13 -1.92 -4.51
N GLU A 94 -20.11 -1.12 -4.87
CA GLU A 94 -20.42 0.10 -4.12
C GLU A 94 -21.22 -0.29 -2.86
N VAL A 95 -20.75 0.15 -1.70
CA VAL A 95 -21.40 -0.02 -0.41
C VAL A 95 -21.80 1.37 0.07
N ARG A 96 -23.07 1.55 0.41
CA ARG A 96 -23.60 2.77 1.02
C ARG A 96 -24.58 2.41 2.12
N GLU A 97 -24.15 2.52 3.36
CA GLU A 97 -24.94 2.17 4.53
C GLU A 97 -24.74 3.18 5.66
N THR A 98 -25.64 3.16 6.64
CA THR A 98 -25.52 3.97 7.85
C THR A 98 -25.69 3.09 9.09
N TYR A 99 -24.98 3.42 10.15
CA TYR A 99 -25.08 2.70 11.42
C TYR A 99 -24.90 3.64 12.61
N ARG A 100 -25.45 3.24 13.76
CA ARG A 100 -25.32 3.99 15.01
C ARG A 100 -23.96 3.73 15.63
N LYS A 101 -23.38 4.76 16.25
CA LYS A 101 -22.15 4.66 17.03
C LYS A 101 -22.22 5.55 18.27
N PHE A 102 -21.35 5.26 19.23
CA PHE A 102 -21.05 6.19 20.33
C PHE A 102 -19.97 7.18 19.89
N GLY A 103 -20.03 8.42 20.40
CA GLY A 103 -19.06 9.46 20.13
C GLY A 103 -19.69 10.81 19.77
N HIS A 104 -18.90 11.71 19.17
CA HIS A 104 -19.31 13.08 18.83
C HIS A 104 -20.51 13.15 17.88
N HIS A 105 -20.64 12.16 16.98
CA HIS A 105 -21.82 11.97 16.15
C HIS A 105 -22.43 10.59 16.42
N SER A 106 -23.77 10.53 16.48
CA SER A 106 -24.52 9.32 16.82
C SER A 106 -24.73 8.36 15.64
N VAL A 107 -24.49 8.82 14.41
CA VAL A 107 -24.62 8.05 13.17
C VAL A 107 -23.36 8.23 12.33
N ALA A 108 -22.92 7.14 11.72
CA ALA A 108 -21.86 7.13 10.71
C ALA A 108 -22.42 6.64 9.37
N THR A 109 -21.87 7.18 8.28
CA THR A 109 -22.13 6.72 6.92
C THR A 109 -20.90 5.95 6.44
N ASN A 110 -21.09 4.74 5.93
CA ASN A 110 -20.06 3.97 5.26
C ASN A 110 -20.37 3.97 3.77
N HIS A 111 -19.64 4.78 3.00
CA HIS A 111 -19.82 4.93 1.56
C HIS A 111 -18.48 4.74 0.82
N HIS A 112 -18.33 3.60 0.16
CA HIS A 112 -17.08 3.26 -0.54
C HIS A 112 -17.32 2.31 -1.72
N VAL A 113 -16.35 2.23 -2.64
CA VAL A 113 -16.19 1.11 -3.59
C VAL A 113 -15.22 0.10 -2.99
N GLU A 114 -15.58 -1.19 -3.02
CA GLU A 114 -14.73 -2.30 -2.59
C GLU A 114 -14.36 -3.21 -3.79
N VAL A 115 -13.09 -3.60 -3.86
CA VAL A 115 -12.53 -4.56 -4.82
C VAL A 115 -11.58 -5.50 -4.09
N SER A 116 -11.57 -6.78 -4.46
CA SER A 116 -10.63 -7.77 -3.92
C SER A 116 -9.83 -8.41 -5.04
N TYR A 117 -8.51 -8.40 -4.93
CA TYR A 117 -7.59 -8.99 -5.91
C TYR A 117 -7.10 -10.34 -5.41
N SER A 118 -7.17 -11.37 -6.25
CA SER A 118 -6.55 -12.68 -6.01
C SER A 118 -5.11 -12.62 -6.50
N VAL A 119 -4.15 -12.74 -5.57
CA VAL A 119 -2.73 -12.59 -5.85
C VAL A 119 -2.01 -13.90 -5.53
N ARG A 120 -1.13 -14.33 -6.45
CA ARG A 120 -0.23 -15.46 -6.24
C ARG A 120 1.20 -14.97 -6.14
N HIS A 121 1.89 -15.36 -5.07
CA HIS A 121 3.31 -15.15 -4.90
C HIS A 121 4.07 -16.30 -5.54
N ILE A 122 4.73 -16.04 -6.67
CA ILE A 122 5.32 -17.07 -7.54
C ILE A 122 6.36 -17.92 -6.80
N PRO A 123 7.31 -17.36 -6.01
CA PRO A 123 8.36 -18.15 -5.37
C PRO A 123 7.87 -19.19 -4.36
N THR A 124 6.75 -18.94 -3.67
CA THR A 124 6.24 -19.83 -2.62
C THR A 124 4.91 -20.49 -2.97
N ASP A 125 4.35 -20.15 -4.13
CA ASP A 125 3.00 -20.52 -4.57
C ASP A 125 1.89 -20.11 -3.58
N LEU A 126 2.17 -19.14 -2.70
CA LEU A 126 1.21 -18.66 -1.73
C LEU A 126 0.16 -17.80 -2.43
N SER A 127 -1.10 -18.23 -2.34
CA SER A 127 -2.26 -17.46 -2.81
C SER A 127 -2.88 -16.66 -1.66
N TYR A 128 -3.20 -15.41 -1.91
CA TYR A 128 -3.82 -14.51 -0.94
C TYR A 128 -4.72 -13.49 -1.65
N PHE A 129 -5.53 -12.79 -0.87
CA PHE A 129 -6.36 -11.69 -1.35
C PHE A 129 -5.86 -10.37 -0.81
N VAL A 130 -5.94 -9.32 -1.63
CA VAL A 130 -5.83 -7.92 -1.18
C VAL A 130 -7.19 -7.27 -1.36
N ASP A 131 -7.84 -6.96 -0.24
CA ASP A 131 -9.08 -6.18 -0.23
C ASP A 131 -8.72 -4.70 -0.22
N VAL A 132 -9.42 -3.93 -1.04
CA VAL A 132 -9.23 -2.50 -1.20
C VAL A 132 -10.58 -1.79 -1.08
N ARG A 133 -10.60 -0.67 -0.36
CA ARG A 133 -11.73 0.24 -0.25
C ARG A 133 -11.31 1.65 -0.65
N VAL A 134 -12.12 2.28 -1.50
CA VAL A 134 -11.98 3.68 -1.89
C VAL A 134 -13.23 4.41 -1.42
N PHE A 135 -13.06 5.26 -0.40
CA PHE A 135 -14.16 5.97 0.25
C PHE A 135 -14.55 7.22 -0.53
N HIS A 136 -15.81 7.65 -0.42
CA HIS A 136 -16.40 8.73 -1.21
C HIS A 136 -15.53 10.00 -1.29
N GLU A 137 -14.97 10.46 -0.16
CA GLU A 137 -14.23 11.73 -0.09
C GLU A 137 -12.95 11.70 0.74
N ASP A 138 -12.77 10.69 1.60
CA ASP A 138 -11.91 10.81 2.78
C ASP A 138 -10.82 9.75 2.88
N GLY A 139 -10.61 8.95 1.83
CA GLY A 139 -9.38 8.16 1.68
C GLY A 139 -9.54 6.77 1.12
N ILE A 140 -8.53 5.96 1.42
CA ILE A 140 -8.44 4.56 1.00
C ILE A 140 -8.11 3.66 2.17
N ALA A 141 -8.46 2.39 2.05
CA ALA A 141 -7.98 1.37 2.96
C ALA A 141 -7.69 0.07 2.21
N PHE A 142 -6.70 -0.69 2.68
CA PHE A 142 -6.40 -2.02 2.16
C PHE A 142 -6.00 -2.99 3.27
N ARG A 143 -6.23 -4.29 3.04
CA ARG A 143 -5.78 -5.37 3.93
C ARG A 143 -5.53 -6.65 3.14
N SER A 144 -4.78 -7.56 3.75
CA SER A 144 -4.51 -8.88 3.17
C SER A 144 -5.34 -9.95 3.88
N ARG A 145 -5.88 -10.90 3.11
CA ARG A 145 -6.52 -12.12 3.61
C ARG A 145 -5.81 -13.33 3.04
N ILE A 146 -5.30 -14.20 3.90
CA ILE A 146 -4.60 -15.41 3.48
C ILE A 146 -5.48 -16.60 3.87
N PRO A 147 -6.10 -17.30 2.91
CA PRO A 147 -6.85 -18.51 3.19
C PRO A 147 -5.92 -19.69 3.46
N GLY A 148 -6.44 -20.76 4.05
CA GLY A 148 -5.72 -22.02 4.24
C GLY A 148 -5.85 -22.55 5.66
N ASN A 149 -5.08 -23.60 5.95
CA ASN A 149 -5.09 -24.34 7.22
C ASN A 149 -3.67 -24.58 7.76
N LYS A 150 -2.67 -23.91 7.18
CA LYS A 150 -1.26 -24.02 7.57
C LYS A 150 -0.91 -22.95 8.60
N THR A 151 0.26 -23.08 9.19
CA THR A 151 0.90 -22.00 9.96
C THR A 151 1.83 -21.19 9.06
N LEU A 152 1.80 -19.87 9.19
CA LEU A 152 2.78 -18.95 8.60
C LEU A 152 3.69 -18.36 9.68
N LEU A 153 4.96 -18.20 9.33
CA LEU A 153 5.94 -17.47 10.13
C LEU A 153 6.17 -16.12 9.47
N ILE A 154 5.65 -15.07 10.11
CA ILE A 154 5.66 -13.71 9.58
C ILE A 154 6.77 -12.93 10.27
N LYS A 155 7.75 -12.48 9.50
CA LYS A 155 8.84 -11.62 9.97
C LYS A 155 8.41 -10.15 10.10
N GLY A 156 7.48 -9.69 9.27
CA GLY A 156 7.09 -8.28 9.27
C GLY A 156 5.96 -7.96 8.29
N ASP A 157 5.66 -6.67 8.20
CA ASP A 157 4.81 -6.08 7.17
C ASP A 157 5.63 -5.03 6.43
N GLY A 158 5.73 -5.15 5.11
CA GLY A 158 6.55 -4.31 4.24
C GLY A 158 5.74 -3.25 3.49
N THR A 159 4.49 -3.02 3.86
CA THR A 159 3.63 -2.02 3.22
C THR A 159 4.25 -0.63 3.30
N GLU A 160 4.25 0.08 2.17
CA GLU A 160 4.78 1.44 2.07
C GLU A 160 3.67 2.50 1.93
N PHE A 161 4.04 3.72 2.28
CA PHE A 161 3.27 4.95 2.08
C PHE A 161 4.25 6.02 1.59
N ARG A 162 4.57 5.98 0.30
CA ARG A 162 5.52 6.89 -0.34
C ARG A 162 4.83 8.21 -0.67
N MET A 163 5.50 9.31 -0.34
CA MET A 163 5.01 10.67 -0.55
C MET A 163 6.21 11.56 -0.83
N ASP A 164 6.05 12.54 -1.72
CA ASP A 164 7.02 13.61 -1.89
C ASP A 164 6.71 14.71 -0.86
N PHE A 165 7.76 15.25 -0.24
CA PHE A 165 7.64 16.27 0.80
C PHE A 165 8.31 17.56 0.35
N ALA A 166 7.61 18.67 0.50
CA ALA A 166 8.19 20.00 0.34
C ALA A 166 8.93 20.45 1.62
N PRO A 167 9.90 21.37 1.53
CA PRO A 167 10.59 21.92 2.70
C PRO A 167 9.68 22.61 3.72
N THR A 168 8.50 23.07 3.28
CA THR A 168 7.50 23.73 4.12
C THR A 168 6.55 22.76 4.83
N ASP A 169 6.49 21.52 4.37
CA ASP A 169 5.53 20.53 4.88
C ASP A 169 5.76 20.21 6.35
N ARG A 170 4.69 19.74 6.98
CA ARG A 170 4.67 19.44 8.40
C ARG A 170 4.14 18.04 8.64
N ALA A 171 4.78 17.35 9.57
CA ALA A 171 4.28 16.13 10.16
C ALA A 171 4.09 16.34 11.66
N TRP A 172 3.05 15.71 12.20
CA TRP A 172 2.80 15.64 13.64
C TRP A 172 3.07 14.23 14.14
N THR A 173 3.95 14.16 15.13
CA THR A 173 4.34 12.93 15.81
C THR A 173 4.12 13.09 17.30
N TYR A 174 4.27 12.01 18.07
CA TYR A 174 4.45 12.10 19.51
C TYR A 174 5.83 11.54 19.86
N GLU A 175 6.54 12.24 20.73
CA GLU A 175 7.88 11.85 21.17
C GLU A 175 7.96 11.93 22.68
N ARG A 176 8.68 11.00 23.30
CA ARG A 176 8.94 11.08 24.74
C ARG A 176 10.12 12.00 25.00
N GLU A 177 9.92 12.98 25.86
CA GLU A 177 10.96 13.92 26.28
C GLU A 177 11.58 13.58 27.63
N ASP A 178 11.01 12.60 28.33
CA ASP A 178 11.50 12.11 29.61
C ASP A 178 12.61 11.05 29.43
N GLU A 179 13.16 10.59 30.55
CA GLU A 179 14.22 9.56 30.60
C GLU A 179 13.70 8.15 30.26
N ARG A 180 12.45 8.03 29.79
CA ARG A 180 11.78 6.75 29.46
C ARG A 180 11.56 6.60 27.96
N ALA A 181 12.53 7.01 27.16
CA ALA A 181 12.47 6.94 25.70
C ALA A 181 12.29 5.50 25.17
N ASP A 182 12.65 4.49 25.96
CA ASP A 182 12.41 3.06 25.66
C ASP A 182 10.92 2.67 25.71
N LEU A 183 10.06 3.48 26.33
CA LEU A 183 8.60 3.32 26.39
C LEU A 183 7.87 4.09 25.28
N GLU A 184 8.58 4.88 24.48
CA GLU A 184 8.03 5.47 23.28
C GLU A 184 7.55 4.34 22.33
N LEU A 185 6.43 4.55 21.64
CA LEU A 185 5.68 3.53 20.87
C LEU A 185 5.00 2.40 21.68
N LYS A 186 5.39 2.16 22.93
CA LYS A 186 4.75 1.15 23.80
C LYS A 186 3.55 1.67 24.59
N THR A 187 3.53 2.98 24.83
CA THR A 187 2.58 3.63 25.76
C THR A 187 1.77 4.76 25.12
N HIS A 188 2.01 5.06 23.84
CA HIS A 188 1.38 6.20 23.14
C HIS A 188 1.42 7.53 23.91
N THR A 189 2.45 7.72 24.75
CA THR A 189 2.60 8.88 25.62
C THR A 189 3.70 9.79 25.09
N GLY A 190 3.46 11.10 25.15
CA GLY A 190 4.44 12.13 24.80
C GLY A 190 3.74 13.37 24.25
N PRO A 191 4.34 14.57 24.36
CA PRO A 191 3.85 15.75 23.69
C PRO A 191 3.84 15.55 22.17
N SER A 192 2.85 16.13 21.51
CA SER A 192 2.86 16.22 20.04
C SER A 192 3.98 17.14 19.58
N LYS A 193 4.76 16.68 18.61
CA LYS A 193 5.84 17.43 17.98
C LYS A 193 5.50 17.67 16.52
N LYS A 194 5.85 18.87 16.06
CA LYS A 194 5.75 19.28 14.66
C LYS A 194 7.15 19.35 14.08
N THR A 195 7.36 18.71 12.94
CA THR A 195 8.63 18.77 12.21
C THR A 195 8.37 18.68 10.71
N ASN A 196 9.40 18.95 9.90
CA ASN A 196 9.32 18.64 8.48
C ASN A 196 9.39 17.11 8.28
N PRO A 197 8.48 16.50 7.49
CA PRO A 197 8.44 15.05 7.30
C PRO A 197 9.73 14.46 6.73
N ALA A 198 10.45 15.19 5.87
CA ALA A 198 11.72 14.71 5.31
C ALA A 198 12.84 14.59 6.38
N LYS A 199 12.71 15.27 7.54
CA LYS A 199 13.65 15.15 8.66
C LYS A 199 13.39 13.93 9.54
N LEU A 200 12.24 13.26 9.40
CA LEU A 200 11.86 12.12 10.25
C LEU A 200 12.83 10.94 10.09
N ALA A 201 13.38 10.73 8.89
CA ALA A 201 14.37 9.69 8.64
C ALA A 201 15.72 9.93 9.36
N LEU A 202 15.99 11.19 9.75
CA LEU A 202 17.27 11.59 10.34
C LEU A 202 17.28 11.50 11.88
N ARG A 203 16.13 11.26 12.52
CA ARG A 203 16.02 11.24 13.99
C ARG A 203 16.91 10.14 14.58
N GLN A 204 17.81 10.54 15.49
CA GLN A 204 18.69 9.63 16.22
C GLN A 204 18.27 9.36 17.67
N LYS A 205 17.41 10.22 18.25
CA LYS A 205 16.89 10.08 19.62
C LYS A 205 15.73 9.08 19.68
N GLY A 206 15.54 8.45 20.85
CA GLY A 206 14.39 7.59 21.15
C GLY A 206 14.33 6.39 20.21
N ASN A 207 13.15 6.11 19.64
CA ASN A 207 12.98 5.03 18.67
C ASN A 207 13.51 5.35 17.25
N LYS A 208 14.42 6.32 17.13
CA LYS A 208 15.10 6.69 15.87
C LYS A 208 14.08 7.10 14.79
N ALA A 209 14.11 6.48 13.62
CA ALA A 209 13.18 6.76 12.52
C ALA A 209 11.78 6.11 12.69
N ARG A 210 11.42 5.59 13.87
CA ARG A 210 10.11 4.96 14.12
C ARG A 210 9.14 5.93 14.76
N TYR A 211 7.90 5.90 14.29
CA TYR A 211 6.82 6.78 14.69
C TYR A 211 5.52 6.00 14.85
N GLY A 212 4.73 6.38 15.83
CA GLY A 212 3.42 5.77 16.05
C GLY A 212 2.37 6.34 15.12
N LEU A 213 1.19 5.73 15.19
CA LEU A 213 0.01 6.16 14.46
C LEU A 213 -0.93 6.96 15.40
N PRO A 214 -1.80 7.84 14.86
CA PRO A 214 -1.81 8.28 13.46
C PRO A 214 -0.62 9.17 13.13
N MET A 215 -0.07 9.02 11.92
CA MET A 215 0.91 9.96 11.36
C MET A 215 0.16 10.96 10.48
N VAL A 216 0.12 12.21 10.90
CA VAL A 216 -0.55 13.30 10.16
C VAL A 216 0.49 14.13 9.43
N ILE A 217 0.23 14.40 8.15
CA ILE A 217 1.11 15.17 7.26
C ILE A 217 0.27 16.26 6.58
N GLU A 218 0.77 17.50 6.63
CA GLU A 218 0.23 18.68 5.98
C GLU A 218 1.18 19.14 4.87
N ASP A 219 0.62 19.28 3.67
CA ASP A 219 1.22 20.08 2.60
C ASP A 219 0.93 21.53 2.95
N SER A 220 1.97 22.23 3.40
CA SER A 220 1.83 23.58 3.96
C SER A 220 1.80 24.67 2.89
N SER A 221 1.80 24.31 1.60
CA SER A 221 1.46 25.26 0.54
C SER A 221 -0.05 25.49 0.43
N TRP A 222 -0.84 24.50 0.84
CA TRP A 222 -2.29 24.43 0.65
C TRP A 222 -2.75 24.69 -0.80
N SER A 223 -1.86 24.51 -1.78
CA SER A 223 -2.16 24.72 -3.21
C SER A 223 -2.70 23.45 -3.90
N VAL A 224 -2.67 22.32 -3.20
CA VAL A 224 -3.12 21.02 -3.68
C VAL A 224 -4.53 20.70 -3.18
N PRO A 225 -5.34 19.89 -3.90
CA PRO A 225 -6.72 19.61 -3.52
C PRO A 225 -6.86 18.89 -2.16
N TYR A 226 -5.88 18.09 -1.76
CA TYR A 226 -5.85 17.37 -0.48
C TYR A 226 -4.58 17.68 0.30
N PRO A 227 -4.52 18.83 1.01
CA PRO A 227 -3.33 19.22 1.74
C PRO A 227 -3.08 18.37 2.99
N TYR A 228 -4.07 17.67 3.52
CA TYR A 228 -3.91 16.84 4.71
C TYR A 228 -3.98 15.36 4.39
N ARG A 229 -3.06 14.58 4.95
CA ARG A 229 -3.04 13.11 4.90
C ARG A 229 -2.83 12.56 6.30
N ALA A 230 -3.50 11.46 6.63
CA ALA A 230 -3.24 10.72 7.87
C ALA A 230 -3.09 9.23 7.57
N ILE A 231 -1.99 8.64 8.03
CA ILE A 231 -1.75 7.19 7.96
C ILE A 231 -2.18 6.58 9.29
N HIS A 232 -3.02 5.56 9.25
CA HIS A 232 -3.46 4.83 10.43
C HIS A 232 -3.78 3.36 10.13
N GLU A 233 -4.36 2.68 11.11
CA GLU A 233 -4.84 1.31 10.99
C GLU A 233 -6.25 1.17 11.57
N ALA A 234 -6.98 0.13 11.14
CA ALA A 234 -8.31 -0.17 11.66
C ALA A 234 -8.59 -1.67 11.73
N ALA A 235 -9.51 -2.05 12.62
CA ALA A 235 -9.91 -3.44 12.88
C ALA A 235 -8.72 -4.36 13.22
N LEU A 236 -7.88 -3.91 14.16
CA LEU A 236 -6.78 -4.71 14.70
C LEU A 236 -7.33 -5.80 15.62
N PHE A 237 -7.63 -6.97 15.04
CA PHE A 237 -8.12 -8.15 15.73
C PHE A 237 -7.26 -9.35 15.36
N ASP A 238 -6.81 -10.12 16.35
CA ASP A 238 -5.99 -11.34 16.16
C ASP A 238 -4.81 -11.15 15.20
N TRP A 239 -4.29 -9.92 15.16
CA TRP A 239 -3.19 -9.46 14.34
C TRP A 239 -2.32 -8.52 15.18
N GLU A 240 -1.06 -8.39 14.80
CA GLU A 240 -0.15 -7.48 15.48
C GLU A 240 -0.24 -6.08 14.87
N GLY A 241 -0.38 -5.07 15.73
CA GLY A 241 -0.37 -3.66 15.29
C GLY A 241 0.99 -3.28 14.70
N PHE A 242 1.06 -2.08 14.13
CA PHE A 242 2.32 -1.58 13.57
C PHE A 242 2.60 -0.14 13.95
N HIS A 243 3.88 0.17 14.05
CA HIS A 243 4.38 1.54 13.89
C HIS A 243 4.88 1.71 12.45
N ILE A 244 5.19 2.94 12.09
CA ILE A 244 5.80 3.25 10.80
C ILE A 244 7.25 3.67 10.98
N VAL A 245 8.05 3.39 9.95
CA VAL A 245 9.47 3.74 9.88
C VAL A 245 9.66 4.68 8.71
N ALA A 246 10.18 5.88 8.96
CA ALA A 246 10.53 6.82 7.90
C ALA A 246 11.61 6.20 7.00
N LEU A 247 11.39 6.27 5.68
CA LEU A 247 12.29 5.66 4.71
C LEU A 247 13.61 6.45 4.62
N PRO A 248 14.77 5.79 4.40
CA PRO A 248 16.07 6.46 4.37
C PRO A 248 16.23 7.54 3.29
N ASP A 249 15.45 7.44 2.21
CA ASP A 249 15.39 8.43 1.13
C ASP A 249 14.52 9.65 1.47
N ALA A 250 13.98 9.70 2.69
CA ALA A 250 13.09 10.73 3.20
C ALA A 250 11.79 10.89 2.38
N LYS A 251 11.35 9.85 1.65
CA LYS A 251 10.15 9.87 0.79
C LYS A 251 9.06 8.92 1.28
N GLY A 252 8.57 9.19 2.47
CA GLY A 252 7.47 8.46 3.08
C GLY A 252 7.92 7.41 4.10
N PHE A 253 7.12 6.35 4.23
CA PHE A 253 7.21 5.41 5.34
C PHE A 253 7.00 3.97 4.89
N ARG A 254 7.48 3.02 5.70
CA ARG A 254 7.06 1.62 5.67
C ARG A 254 6.47 1.21 7.00
N THR A 255 5.57 0.24 7.01
CA THR A 255 5.13 -0.40 8.26
C THR A 255 6.26 -1.22 8.88
N GLU A 256 6.16 -1.43 10.19
CA GLU A 256 6.96 -2.40 10.92
C GLU A 256 6.12 -2.91 12.10
N LEU A 257 5.99 -4.23 12.22
CA LEU A 257 5.16 -4.85 13.25
C LEU A 257 5.68 -4.46 14.64
N ALA A 258 4.75 -4.13 15.55
CA ALA A 258 5.03 -3.43 16.80
C ALA A 258 6.11 -4.13 17.64
N ARG A 259 6.12 -5.47 17.68
CA ARG A 259 7.04 -6.32 18.45
C ARG A 259 8.50 -6.00 18.20
N VAL A 260 8.85 -5.48 17.01
CA VAL A 260 10.24 -5.09 16.69
C VAL A 260 10.73 -3.99 17.63
N ALA A 261 9.84 -3.16 18.18
CA ALA A 261 10.16 -2.15 19.20
C ALA A 261 10.18 -2.71 20.64
N HIS A 262 9.89 -4.00 20.85
CA HIS A 262 9.84 -4.64 22.17
C HIS A 262 11.03 -5.59 22.38
N PRO A 263 11.96 -5.25 23.31
CA PRO A 263 13.04 -6.15 23.68
C PRO A 263 12.51 -7.51 24.15
N GLY A 264 13.11 -8.60 23.64
CA GLY A 264 12.74 -9.97 24.00
C GLY A 264 11.52 -10.52 23.28
N ALA A 265 10.84 -9.74 22.43
CA ALA A 265 9.76 -10.27 21.62
C ALA A 265 10.30 -11.24 20.54
N PRO A 266 9.54 -12.30 20.19
CA PRO A 266 9.96 -13.23 19.14
C PRO A 266 10.21 -12.53 17.80
N PRO A 267 11.26 -12.91 17.04
CA PRO A 267 11.54 -12.29 15.75
C PRO A 267 10.45 -12.59 14.70
N LEU A 268 9.76 -13.72 14.86
CA LEU A 268 8.72 -14.20 13.96
C LEU A 268 7.39 -14.29 14.70
N LEU A 269 6.33 -13.80 14.04
CA LEU A 269 4.96 -13.97 14.47
C LEU A 269 4.40 -15.26 13.84
N LYS A 270 4.05 -16.23 14.68
CA LYS A 270 3.47 -17.51 14.25
C LYS A 270 1.96 -17.38 14.16
N MET A 271 1.42 -17.39 12.93
CA MET A 271 -0.01 -17.23 12.66
C MET A 271 -0.61 -18.49 12.07
N SER A 272 -1.78 -18.90 12.55
CA SER A 272 -2.58 -19.96 11.92
C SER A 272 -3.46 -19.35 10.83
N LEU A 273 -3.60 -20.06 9.70
CA LEU A 273 -4.54 -19.69 8.64
C LEU A 273 -5.94 -20.25 8.95
N PRO A 274 -7.03 -19.58 8.50
CA PRO A 274 -7.02 -18.35 7.71
C PRO A 274 -6.63 -17.12 8.54
N LEU A 275 -5.95 -16.17 7.88
CA LEU A 275 -5.46 -14.95 8.48
C LEU A 275 -6.03 -13.73 7.76
N THR A 276 -6.38 -12.69 8.53
CA THR A 276 -6.74 -11.36 8.00
C THR A 276 -5.93 -10.31 8.74
N THR A 277 -5.26 -9.43 8.00
CA THR A 277 -4.50 -8.33 8.62
C THR A 277 -5.41 -7.16 9.00
N SER A 278 -4.94 -6.27 9.88
CA SER A 278 -5.60 -4.97 10.08
C SER A 278 -5.65 -4.18 8.77
N TRP A 279 -6.65 -3.32 8.63
CA TRP A 279 -6.68 -2.36 7.54
C TRP A 279 -5.54 -1.37 7.71
N ARG A 280 -4.83 -1.09 6.63
CA ARG A 280 -3.99 0.11 6.50
C ARG A 280 -4.87 1.18 5.90
N VAL A 281 -4.87 2.35 6.51
CA VAL A 281 -5.76 3.45 6.14
C VAL A 281 -4.92 4.67 5.80
N VAL A 282 -5.22 5.27 4.65
CA VAL A 282 -4.72 6.59 4.29
C VAL A 282 -5.94 7.49 4.18
N GLN A 283 -6.14 8.34 5.19
CA GLN A 283 -7.15 9.39 5.14
C GLN A 283 -6.59 10.59 4.39
N ILE A 284 -7.45 11.24 3.62
CA ILE A 284 -7.13 12.48 2.90
C ILE A 284 -8.18 13.53 3.23
N ALA A 285 -7.79 14.79 3.34
CA ALA A 285 -8.75 15.85 3.61
C ALA A 285 -8.39 17.15 2.90
N ARG A 286 -9.44 17.87 2.49
CA ARG A 286 -9.37 19.21 1.90
C ARG A 286 -9.20 20.30 2.95
N ASN A 287 -9.67 20.04 4.17
CA ASN A 287 -9.68 20.92 5.34
C ASN A 287 -9.63 20.08 6.64
N LEU A 288 -9.45 20.75 7.78
CA LEU A 288 -9.50 20.18 9.14
C LEU A 288 -10.78 20.58 9.86
#